data_AF-A0A947QYC6-F1
#
_entry.id   AF-A0A947QYC6-F1
#
_cell.length_a   1.000
_cell.length_b   1.000
_cell.length_c   1.000
_cell.angle_alpha   90.00
_cell.angle_beta   90.00
_cell.angle_gamma   90.00
#
_symmetry.space_group_name_H-M   'P 1'
#
loop_
_entity.id
_entity.type
_entity.pdbx_description
1 polymer ?
#
loop_
_entity_poly.entity_id
_entity_poly.type
_entity_poly.pdbx_seq_one_letter_code
_entity_poly.pdbx_strand_id
1 'polypeptide(L)'
;MKKKTFFLQSEEPRNKVIIITVLLIICFSTTIFFQASGISEVYTHLYYLPITFSCIWWPEKGMIIPVLLGFTLILVHSIFQTDSSFINDFFRSLMFIGIGFAISTISRVEKNQKKLLNEKNLELQTSYQGLQIKNQSIEAKEARIEELKKEINFLKKSL
;
A
#
# COMPACT_ATOMS: atom_id res chain seq x y z
N MET A 1 -7.22 28.12 -3.55
CA MET A 1 -7.79 26.83 -3.07
C MET A 1 -6.81 25.66 -3.32
N LYS A 2 -5.57 25.73 -2.80
CA LYS A 2 -4.48 24.73 -2.99
C LYS A 2 -4.10 24.10 -1.64
N LYS A 3 -4.89 23.14 -1.14
CA LYS A 3 -4.61 22.47 0.15
C LYS A 3 -4.86 20.95 0.14
N LYS A 4 -4.76 20.28 -1.02
CA LYS A 4 -5.13 18.86 -1.11
C LYS A 4 -4.05 17.88 -1.57
N THR A 5 -2.80 18.30 -1.76
CA THR A 5 -1.76 17.40 -2.33
C THR A 5 -0.41 17.50 -1.63
N PHE A 6 -0.38 17.78 -0.32
CA PHE A 6 0.87 17.79 0.45
C PHE A 6 1.13 16.47 1.22
N PHE A 7 0.15 15.57 1.33
CA PHE A 7 0.28 14.34 2.11
C PHE A 7 0.41 13.04 1.29
N LEU A 8 0.55 13.13 -0.04
CA LEU A 8 0.65 11.95 -0.92
C LEU A 8 1.86 11.97 -1.85
N GLN A 9 2.85 12.83 -1.59
CA GLN A 9 4.02 12.96 -2.45
C GLN A 9 5.27 12.79 -1.59
N SER A 10 6.11 11.80 -1.94
CA SER A 10 7.46 11.53 -1.40
C SER A 10 7.59 10.94 0.01
N GLU A 11 7.15 9.71 0.20
CA GLU A 11 7.66 8.91 1.32
C GLU A 11 8.70 7.91 0.78
N GLU A 12 9.94 8.37 0.64
CA GLU A 12 11.12 7.48 0.61
C GLU A 12 11.01 6.47 1.76
N PRO A 13 11.46 5.21 1.61
CA PRO A 13 11.32 4.19 2.66
C PRO A 13 11.88 4.64 4.01
N ARG A 14 12.85 5.56 4.01
CA ARG A 14 13.44 6.18 5.19
C ARG A 14 12.45 7.02 6.00
N ASN A 15 11.61 7.83 5.35
CA ASN A 15 10.70 8.76 6.03
C ASN A 15 9.59 8.01 6.76
N LYS A 16 9.08 6.95 6.13
CA LYS A 16 8.13 6.02 6.73
C LYS A 16 8.66 5.40 8.03
N VAL A 17 9.93 4.98 8.03
CA VAL A 17 10.54 4.38 9.23
C VAL A 17 10.67 5.43 10.33
N ILE A 18 11.09 6.65 9.98
CA ILE A 18 11.21 7.76 10.94
C ILE A 18 9.84 8.06 11.58
N ILE A 19 8.76 8.13 10.79
CA ILE A 19 7.41 8.40 11.30
C ILE A 19 6.98 7.32 12.30
N ILE A 20 7.18 6.04 11.98
CA ILE A 20 6.83 4.94 12.90
C ILE A 20 7.69 5.01 14.16
N THR A 21 9.00 5.22 14.03
CA THR A 21 9.91 5.31 15.18
C THR A 21 9.51 6.46 16.11
N VAL A 22 9.16 7.63 15.56
CA VAL A 22 8.68 8.77 16.36
C VAL A 22 7.35 8.44 17.05
N LEU A 23 6.39 7.81 16.35
CA LEU A 23 5.13 7.36 16.96
C LEU A 23 5.35 6.36 18.10
N LEU A 24 6.32 5.44 17.93
CA LEU A 24 6.69 4.47 18.95
C LEU A 24 7.31 5.13 20.17
N ILE A 25 8.22 6.09 19.98
CA ILE A 25 8.82 6.86 21.08
C ILE A 25 7.73 7.61 21.86
N ILE A 26 6.77 8.22 21.16
CA ILE A 26 5.64 8.91 21.78
C ILE A 26 4.79 7.92 22.59
N CYS A 27 4.42 6.77 22.02
CA CYS A 27 3.67 5.74 22.74
C CYS A 27 4.43 5.21 23.97
N PHE A 28 5.73 4.98 23.85
CA PHE A 28 6.54 4.46 24.95
C PHE A 28 6.66 5.51 26.07
N SER A 29 6.88 6.78 25.71
CA SER A 29 6.94 7.89 26.65
C SER A 29 5.62 8.09 27.40
N THR A 30 4.48 8.01 26.70
CA THR A 30 3.16 8.08 27.35
C THR A 30 2.91 6.87 28.24
N THR A 31 3.34 5.66 27.85
CA THR A 31 3.26 4.46 28.69
C THR A 31 3.89 4.72 30.05
N ILE A 32 5.16 5.14 30.06
CA ILE A 32 5.94 5.33 31.29
C ILE A 32 5.33 6.44 32.15
N PHE A 33 4.93 7.56 31.52
CA PHE A 33 4.37 8.71 32.24
C PHE A 33 3.04 8.39 32.92
N PHE A 34 2.12 7.70 32.22
CA PHE A 34 0.82 7.33 32.78
C PHE A 34 0.92 6.19 33.79
N GLN A 35 1.81 5.21 33.56
CA GLN A 35 2.10 4.14 34.53
C GLN A 35 2.61 4.72 35.85
N ALA A 36 3.51 5.71 35.79
CA ALA A 36 4.02 6.40 36.97
C ALA A 36 2.95 7.24 37.69
N SER A 37 1.88 7.62 36.99
CA SER A 37 0.78 8.44 37.52
C SER A 37 -0.40 7.61 38.04
N GLY A 38 -0.37 6.27 37.93
CA GLY A 38 -1.43 5.38 38.42
C GLY A 38 -2.76 5.44 37.66
N ILE A 39 -2.82 6.16 36.53
CA ILE A 39 -4.02 6.27 35.70
C ILE A 39 -3.94 5.20 34.61
N SER A 40 -4.63 4.09 34.83
CA SER A 40 -4.74 3.02 33.84
C SER A 40 -5.95 3.27 32.93
N GLU A 41 -5.75 3.13 31.62
CA GLU A 41 -6.69 2.56 30.62
C GLU A 41 -6.87 3.34 29.30
N VAL A 42 -6.66 4.67 29.24
CA VAL A 42 -7.02 5.44 28.03
C VAL A 42 -5.91 5.52 26.97
N TYR A 43 -4.64 5.57 27.40
CA TYR A 43 -3.49 5.85 26.51
C TYR A 43 -3.19 4.74 25.49
N THR A 44 -3.67 3.55 25.78
CA THR A 44 -3.42 2.32 25.06
C THR A 44 -4.18 2.19 23.73
N HIS A 45 -5.16 3.06 23.47
CA HIS A 45 -5.75 3.22 22.14
C HIS A 45 -4.79 3.91 21.16
N LEU A 46 -3.80 4.68 21.66
CA LEU A 46 -2.83 5.37 20.80
C LEU A 46 -1.91 4.39 20.07
N TYR A 47 -1.75 3.16 20.58
CA TYR A 47 -0.90 2.11 20.00
C TYR A 47 -1.49 1.57 18.70
N TYR A 48 -2.78 1.75 18.45
CA TYR A 48 -3.38 1.38 17.17
C TYR A 48 -2.83 2.21 16.01
N LEU A 49 -2.41 3.46 16.24
CA LEU A 49 -1.81 4.30 15.19
C LEU A 49 -0.49 3.69 14.65
N PRO A 50 0.58 3.46 15.44
CA PRO A 50 1.81 2.88 14.91
C PRO A 50 1.59 1.48 14.32
N ILE A 51 0.68 0.69 14.90
CA ILE A 51 0.30 -0.63 14.38
C ILE A 51 -0.30 -0.53 12.98
N THR A 52 -1.34 0.30 12.82
CA THR A 52 -2.05 0.47 11.54
C THR A 52 -1.10 0.98 10.47
N PHE A 53 -0.33 2.04 10.74
CA PHE A 53 0.63 2.61 9.79
C PHE A 53 1.72 1.60 9.39
N SER A 54 2.23 0.80 10.34
CA SER A 54 3.21 -0.25 10.05
C SER A 54 2.68 -1.30 9.09
N CYS A 55 1.50 -1.84 9.36
CA CYS A 55 0.89 -2.88 8.54
C CYS A 55 0.44 -2.37 7.16
N ILE A 56 0.06 -1.08 7.04
CA ILE A 56 -0.28 -0.46 5.76
C ILE A 56 0.97 -0.32 4.86
N TRP A 57 2.07 0.17 5.41
CA TRP A 57 3.28 0.43 4.63
C TRP A 57 4.10 -0.82 4.33
N TRP A 58 4.17 -1.74 5.28
CA TRP A 58 4.89 -3.00 5.15
C TRP A 58 3.98 -4.18 5.53
N PRO A 59 3.07 -4.63 4.67
CA PRO A 59 2.14 -5.70 5.01
C PRO A 59 2.85 -6.99 5.44
N GLU A 60 3.99 -7.36 4.82
CA GLU A 60 4.67 -8.64 5.13
C GLU A 60 5.56 -8.61 6.38
N LYS A 61 6.18 -7.46 6.69
CA LYS A 61 7.12 -7.32 7.83
C LYS A 61 6.56 -6.47 8.97
N GLY A 62 5.50 -5.71 8.72
CA GLY A 62 4.88 -4.80 9.66
C GLY A 62 4.16 -5.50 10.81
N MET A 63 3.84 -6.80 10.68
CA MET A 63 3.32 -7.62 11.78
C MET A 63 4.29 -7.74 12.97
N ILE A 64 5.58 -7.46 12.77
CA ILE A 64 6.56 -7.46 13.87
C ILE A 64 6.23 -6.35 14.89
N ILE A 65 5.69 -5.20 14.45
CA ILE A 65 5.40 -4.06 15.34
C ILE A 65 4.27 -4.38 16.33
N PRO A 66 3.08 -4.87 15.92
CA PRO A 66 2.03 -5.30 16.84
C PRO A 66 2.48 -6.37 17.85
N VAL A 67 3.27 -7.34 17.40
CA VAL A 67 3.79 -8.41 18.27
C VAL A 67 4.76 -7.84 19.30
N LEU A 68 5.68 -6.97 18.88
CA LEU A 68 6.64 -6.32 19.77
C LEU A 68 5.93 -5.43 20.80
N LEU A 69 4.91 -4.69 20.38
CA LEU A 69 4.10 -3.83 21.26
C LEU A 69 3.30 -4.66 22.27
N GLY A 70 2.63 -5.72 21.82
CA GLY A 70 1.90 -6.62 22.71
C GLY A 70 2.80 -7.28 23.74
N PHE A 71 4.00 -7.72 23.34
CA PHE A 71 4.99 -8.29 24.25
C PHE A 71 5.53 -7.26 25.25
N THR A 72 5.82 -6.05 24.79
CA THR A 72 6.26 -4.93 25.64
C THR A 72 5.22 -4.61 26.71
N LEU A 73 3.94 -4.59 26.36
CA LEU A 73 2.85 -4.32 27.29
C LEU A 73 2.81 -5.37 28.43
N ILE A 74 2.92 -6.64 28.07
CA ILE A 74 2.94 -7.75 29.04
C ILE A 74 4.18 -7.67 29.95
N LEU A 75 5.35 -7.34 29.38
CA LEU A 75 6.58 -7.18 30.16
C LEU A 75 6.50 -6.02 31.16
N VAL A 76 6.00 -4.86 30.73
CA VAL A 76 5.84 -3.69 31.61
C VAL A 76 4.89 -4.00 32.76
N HIS A 77 3.75 -4.64 32.46
CA HIS A 77 2.80 -5.07 33.47
C HIS A 77 3.43 -6.03 34.50
N SER A 78 4.22 -7.00 34.04
CA SER A 78 4.91 -7.96 34.90
C SER A 78 5.98 -7.32 35.80
N ILE A 79 6.64 -6.25 35.36
CA ILE A 79 7.69 -5.56 36.12
C ILE A 79 7.09 -4.60 37.15
N PHE A 80 6.04 -3.85 36.76
CA PHE A 80 5.47 -2.80 37.59
C PHE A 80 4.35 -3.28 38.54
N GLN A 81 3.95 -4.57 38.51
CA GLN A 81 2.90 -5.16 39.35
C GLN A 81 1.69 -4.22 39.46
N THR A 82 1.13 -3.87 38.31
CA THR A 82 0.07 -2.88 38.22
C THR A 82 -1.24 -3.54 38.63
N ASP A 83 -2.09 -2.85 39.39
CA ASP A 83 -3.40 -3.36 39.82
C ASP A 83 -4.39 -3.64 38.65
N SER A 84 -3.98 -3.39 37.40
CA SER A 84 -4.78 -3.75 36.22
C SER A 84 -4.90 -5.27 36.12
N SER A 85 -6.09 -5.76 35.77
CA SER A 85 -6.27 -7.20 35.54
C SER A 85 -5.39 -7.67 34.38
N PHE A 86 -4.48 -8.61 34.64
CA PHE A 86 -3.64 -9.30 33.63
C PHE A 86 -4.45 -9.76 32.40
N ILE A 87 -5.71 -10.16 32.62
CA ILE A 87 -6.66 -10.55 31.56
C ILE A 87 -6.91 -9.41 30.56
N ASN A 88 -7.03 -8.17 31.02
CA ASN A 88 -7.28 -7.00 30.17
C ASN A 88 -6.08 -6.74 29.23
N ASP A 89 -4.86 -6.82 29.77
CA ASP A 89 -3.63 -6.63 28.99
C ASP A 89 -3.41 -7.76 27.97
N PHE A 90 -3.80 -8.99 28.32
CA PHE A 90 -3.81 -10.11 27.39
C PHE A 90 -4.79 -9.90 26.22
N PHE A 91 -6.04 -9.52 26.50
CA PHE A 91 -7.03 -9.23 25.44
C PHE A 91 -6.58 -8.08 24.54
N ARG A 92 -5.97 -7.04 25.12
CA ARG A 92 -5.42 -5.92 24.35
C ARG A 92 -4.29 -6.34 23.42
N SER A 93 -3.35 -7.15 23.90
CA SER A 93 -2.28 -7.70 23.08
C SER A 93 -2.84 -8.55 21.92
N LEU A 94 -3.87 -9.34 22.20
CA LEU A 94 -4.58 -10.12 21.18
C LEU A 94 -5.25 -9.20 20.13
N MET A 95 -5.89 -8.11 20.56
CA MET A 95 -6.48 -7.13 19.64
C MET A 95 -5.44 -6.44 18.76
N PHE A 96 -4.26 -6.10 19.29
CA PHE A 96 -3.16 -5.54 18.49
C PHE A 96 -2.75 -6.48 17.36
N ILE A 97 -2.61 -7.77 17.66
CA ILE A 97 -2.28 -8.79 16.66
C ILE A 97 -3.43 -8.93 15.65
N GLY A 98 -4.68 -9.01 16.11
CA GLY A 98 -5.86 -9.16 15.26
C GLY A 98 -6.03 -8.00 14.28
N ILE A 99 -5.89 -6.76 14.77
CA ILE A 99 -5.97 -5.55 13.93
C ILE A 99 -4.80 -5.48 12.96
N GLY A 100 -3.58 -5.75 13.43
CA GLY A 100 -2.39 -5.80 12.57
C GLY A 100 -2.54 -6.82 11.44
N PHE A 101 -3.09 -8.01 11.74
CA PHE A 101 -3.35 -9.06 10.76
C PHE A 101 -4.41 -8.66 9.73
N ALA A 102 -5.54 -8.08 10.18
CA ALA A 102 -6.60 -7.63 9.30
C ALA A 102 -6.08 -6.56 8.31
N ILE A 103 -5.36 -5.57 8.83
CA ILE A 103 -4.80 -4.48 8.02
C ILE A 103 -3.73 -5.00 7.07
N SER A 104 -2.81 -5.84 7.55
CA SER A 104 -1.77 -6.46 6.71
C SER A 104 -2.39 -7.23 5.53
N THR A 105 -3.45 -7.99 5.79
CA THR A 105 -4.16 -8.75 4.75
C THR A 105 -4.78 -7.83 3.71
N ILE A 106 -5.47 -6.76 4.14
CA ILE A 106 -6.08 -5.78 3.24
C ILE A 106 -5.01 -5.10 2.38
N SER A 107 -3.93 -4.63 3.00
CA SER A 107 -2.84 -3.96 2.29
C SER A 107 -2.11 -4.89 1.32
N ARG A 108 -1.99 -6.18 1.63
CA ARG A 108 -1.46 -7.19 0.70
C ARG A 108 -2.38 -7.37 -0.51
N VAL A 109 -3.69 -7.48 -0.29
CA VAL A 109 -4.68 -7.60 -1.36
C VAL A 109 -4.65 -6.37 -2.27
N GLU A 110 -4.64 -5.17 -1.69
CA GLU A 110 -4.56 -3.91 -2.46
C GLU A 110 -3.32 -3.85 -3.34
N LYS A 111 -2.16 -4.24 -2.80
CA LYS A 111 -0.89 -4.25 -3.54
C LYS A 111 -0.90 -5.26 -4.68
N ASN A 112 -1.49 -6.44 -4.47
CA ASN A 112 -1.62 -7.46 -5.51
C ASN A 112 -2.59 -7.02 -6.60
N GLN A 113 -3.71 -6.41 -6.25
CA GLN A 113 -4.68 -5.88 -7.21
C GLN A 113 -4.07 -4.79 -8.08
N LYS A 114 -3.28 -3.88 -7.50
CA LYS A 114 -2.56 -2.85 -8.27
C LYS A 114 -1.56 -3.44 -9.26
N LYS A 115 -0.86 -4.52 -8.89
CA LYS A 115 0.04 -5.23 -9.81
C LYS A 115 -0.72 -5.86 -10.97
N LEU A 116 -1.78 -6.61 -10.67
CA LEU A 116 -2.62 -7.25 -11.69
C LEU A 116 -3.25 -6.22 -12.64
N LEU A 117 -3.74 -5.10 -12.09
CA LEU A 117 -4.30 -4.03 -12.89
C LEU A 117 -3.25 -3.40 -13.82
N ASN A 118 -2.03 -3.18 -13.33
CA ASN A 118 -0.94 -2.65 -14.16
C ASN A 118 -0.51 -3.63 -15.25
N GLU A 119 -0.44 -4.93 -14.95
CA GLU A 119 -0.15 -5.97 -15.94
C GLU A 119 -1.21 -6.01 -17.04
N LYS A 120 -2.49 -5.95 -16.66
CA LYS A 120 -3.61 -5.93 -17.61
C LYS A 120 -3.64 -4.65 -18.44
N ASN A 121 -3.32 -3.50 -17.86
CA ASN A 121 -3.18 -2.25 -18.60
C ASN A 121 -2.03 -2.31 -19.62
N LEU A 122 -0.92 -2.96 -19.27
CA LEU A 122 0.20 -3.14 -20.19
C LEU A 122 -0.19 -4.08 -21.35
N GLU A 123 -0.84 -5.20 -21.06
CA GLU A 123 -1.35 -6.15 -22.05
C GLU A 123 -2.32 -5.47 -23.04
N LEU A 124 -3.25 -4.65 -22.51
CA LEU A 124 -4.15 -3.85 -23.34
C LEU A 124 -3.37 -2.89 -24.24
N GLN A 125 -2.38 -2.16 -23.71
CA GLN A 125 -1.58 -1.24 -24.51
C GLN A 125 -0.83 -1.94 -25.64
N THR A 126 -0.24 -3.11 -25.38
CA THR A 126 0.43 -3.91 -26.42
C THR A 126 -0.55 -4.39 -27.48
N SER A 127 -1.75 -4.84 -27.08
CA SER A 127 -2.80 -5.22 -28.02
C SER A 127 -3.26 -4.04 -28.88
N TYR A 128 -3.42 -2.83 -28.30
CA TYR A 128 -3.75 -1.62 -29.05
C TYR A 128 -2.67 -1.25 -30.07
N GLN A 129 -1.39 -1.34 -29.70
CA GLN A 129 -0.28 -1.10 -30.61
C GLN A 129 -0.28 -2.10 -31.78
N GLY A 130 -0.49 -3.38 -31.51
CA GLY A 130 -0.58 -4.40 -32.56
C GLY A 130 -1.72 -4.16 -33.54
N LEU A 131 -2.89 -3.72 -33.05
CA LEU A 131 -4.02 -3.33 -33.89
C LEU A 131 -3.70 -2.12 -34.78
N GLN A 132 -3.02 -1.10 -34.24
CA GLN A 132 -2.62 0.07 -35.03
C GLN A 132 -1.64 -0.28 -36.16
N ILE A 133 -0.64 -1.13 -35.87
CA ILE A 133 0.31 -1.61 -36.90
C ILE A 133 -0.43 -2.36 -38.00
N LYS A 134 -1.39 -3.23 -37.62
CA LYS A 134 -2.18 -3.97 -38.59
C LYS A 134 -3.03 -3.05 -39.46
N ASN A 135 -3.68 -2.04 -38.87
CA ASN A 135 -4.45 -1.04 -39.61
C ASN A 135 -3.57 -0.24 -40.58
N GLN A 136 -2.40 0.24 -40.15
CA GLN A 136 -1.45 0.93 -41.04
C GLN A 136 -1.00 0.04 -42.21
N SER A 137 -0.78 -1.25 -41.97
CA SER A 137 -0.42 -2.19 -43.04
C SER A 137 -1.53 -2.41 -44.06
N ILE A 138 -2.80 -2.30 -43.63
CA ILE A 138 -3.96 -2.39 -44.51
C ILE A 138 -4.05 -1.12 -45.36
N GLU A 139 -3.95 0.06 -44.75
CA GLU A 139 -3.94 1.35 -45.48
C GLU A 139 -2.82 1.40 -46.54
N ALA A 140 -1.62 0.90 -46.22
CA ALA A 140 -0.51 0.81 -47.17
C ALA A 140 -0.81 -0.13 -48.34
N LYS A 141 -1.49 -1.26 -48.09
CA LYS A 141 -1.91 -2.19 -49.15
C LYS A 141 -2.99 -1.58 -50.03
N GLU A 142 -3.96 -0.87 -49.44
CA GLU A 142 -5.01 -0.17 -50.20
C GLU A 142 -4.42 0.92 -51.10
N ALA A 143 -3.48 1.72 -50.58
CA ALA A 143 -2.76 2.72 -51.38
C ALA A 143 -1.99 2.09 -52.56
N ARG A 144 -1.35 0.94 -52.33
CA ARG A 144 -0.65 0.21 -53.40
C ARG A 144 -1.62 -0.33 -54.46
N ILE A 145 -2.79 -0.79 -54.06
CA ILE A 145 -3.84 -1.23 -54.99
C ILE A 145 -4.36 -0.06 -55.82
N GLU A 146 -4.56 1.11 -55.21
CA GLU A 146 -4.93 2.34 -55.93
C GLU A 146 -3.87 2.76 -56.97
N GLU A 147 -2.60 2.68 -56.60
CA GLU A 147 -1.47 2.98 -57.49
C GLU A 147 -1.44 2.02 -58.70
N LEU A 148 -1.54 0.71 -58.44
CA LEU A 148 -1.60 -0.31 -59.49
C LEU A 148 -2.81 -0.12 -60.41
N LYS A 149 -3.97 0.25 -59.86
CA LYS A 149 -5.17 0.56 -60.66
C LYS A 149 -4.94 1.75 -61.59
N LYS A 150 -4.30 2.82 -61.11
CA LYS A 150 -3.96 3.99 -61.93
C LYS A 150 -2.99 3.63 -63.06
N GLU A 151 -1.97 2.83 -62.76
CA GLU A 151 -0.96 2.37 -63.73
C GLU A 151 -1.59 1.50 -64.84
N ILE A 152 -2.45 0.54 -64.47
CA ILE A 152 -3.20 -0.28 -65.45
C ILE A 152 -4.08 0.62 -66.33
N ASN A 153 -4.77 1.60 -65.76
CA ASN A 153 -5.65 2.48 -66.52
C ASN A 153 -4.88 3.38 -67.49
N PHE A 154 -3.66 3.80 -67.12
CA PHE A 154 -2.76 4.53 -68.00
C PHE A 154 -2.32 3.67 -69.20
N LEU A 155 -1.87 2.43 -68.94
CA LEU A 155 -1.47 1.49 -69.99
C LEU A 155 -2.62 1.18 -70.96
N LYS A 156 -3.84 1.06 -70.46
CA LYS A 156 -5.03 0.82 -71.29
C LYS A 156 -5.39 2.01 -72.19
N LYS A 157 -4.98 3.23 -71.84
CA LYS A 157 -5.26 4.45 -72.63
C LYS A 157 -4.19 4.72 -73.70
N SER A 158 -3.00 4.12 -73.59
CA SER A 158 -1.89 4.25 -74.55
C SER A 158 -1.88 3.19 -75.65
N LEU A 159 -2.84 2.25 -75.64
CA LEU A 159 -2.98 1.11 -76.55
C LEU A 159 -4.26 1.27 -77.36
#